data_AF-A0A959Z0P5-F1
#
_entry.id   AF-A0A959Z0P5-F1
#
_cell.length_a   1.000
_cell.length_b   1.000
_cell.length_c   1.000
_cell.angle_alpha   90.00
_cell.angle_beta   90.00
_cell.angle_gamma   90.00
#
_symmetry.space_group_name_H-M   'P 1'
#
loop_
_entity.id
_entity.type
_entity.pdbx_description
1 polymer ?
#
loop_
_entity_poly.entity_id
_entity_poly.type
_entity_poly.pdbx_seq_one_letter_code
_entity_poly.pdbx_strand_id
1 'polypeptide(L)' 'EQVRLEWVTASEQDNDYFTLERSADGADFTPIATVDGAGTSFETLYYTEPDRAPLAGWNYYRLWQTDFDGT' A
#
# COMPACT_ATOMS: atom_id res chain seq x y z
N GLU A 1 17.47 6.79 5.99
CA GLU A 1 17.09 5.37 6.09
C GLU A 1 16.00 5.07 5.09
N GLN A 2 15.74 3.80 4.78
CA GLN A 2 14.67 3.36 3.89
C GLN A 2 13.96 2.17 4.54
N VAL A 3 12.63 2.13 4.43
CA VAL A 3 11.81 0.98 4.86
C VAL A 3 11.24 0.31 3.63
N ARG A 4 11.34 -1.01 3.54
CA ARG A 4 10.77 -1.80 2.45
C ARG A 4 9.41 -2.33 2.89
N LEU A 5 8.35 -1.96 2.18
CA LEU A 5 6.99 -2.45 2.41
C LEU A 5 6.72 -3.58 1.43
N GLU A 6 6.29 -4.73 1.94
CA GLU A 6 6.00 -5.93 1.15
C GLU A 6 4.62 -6.44 1.55
N TRP A 7 3.78 -6.75 0.57
CA TRP A 7 2.48 -7.37 0.78
C TRP A 7 2.18 -8.35 -0.34
N VAL A 8 1.21 -9.22 -0.08
CA VAL A 8 0.79 -10.29 -0.98
C VAL A 8 -0.73 -10.28 -1.04
N THR A 9 -1.27 -10.34 -2.24
CA THR A 9 -2.68 -10.62 -2.48
C THR A 9 -2.82 -12.09 -2.87
N ALA A 10 -3.83 -12.76 -2.31
CA ALA A 10 -4.19 -14.11 -2.76
C ALA A 10 -5.01 -14.05 -4.06
N SER A 11 -5.80 -12.98 -4.21
CA SER A 11 -6.61 -12.61 -5.36
C SER A 11 -6.94 -11.12 -5.26
N GLU A 12 -7.30 -10.51 -6.39
CA GLU A 12 -7.77 -9.14 -6.52
C GLU A 12 -9.07 -9.14 -7.32
N GLN A 13 -10.01 -8.27 -6.96
CA GLN A 13 -11.28 -8.10 -7.65
C GLN A 13 -11.41 -6.62 -7.96
N ASP A 14 -11.45 -6.28 -9.26
CA ASP A 14 -11.61 -4.92 -9.77
C ASP A 14 -10.67 -3.86 -9.17
N ASN A 15 -9.52 -4.28 -8.66
CA ASN A 15 -8.55 -3.43 -7.99
C ASN A 15 -7.80 -2.55 -8.99
N ASP A 16 -8.05 -1.24 -8.97
CA ASP A 16 -7.33 -0.27 -9.79
C ASP A 16 -5.94 0.00 -9.20
N TYR A 17 -5.87 0.29 -7.89
CA TYR A 17 -4.60 0.56 -7.22
C TYR A 17 -4.63 0.35 -5.71
N PHE A 18 -3.44 0.20 -5.15
CA PHE A 18 -3.20 0.31 -3.73
C PHE A 18 -2.70 1.71 -3.36
N THR A 19 -3.20 2.25 -2.24
CA THR A 19 -2.61 3.41 -1.58
C THR A 19 -1.87 2.97 -0.33
N LEU A 20 -0.57 3.28 -0.28
CA LEU A 20 0.25 3.12 0.91
C LEU A 20 0.24 4.42 1.70
N GLU A 21 -0.07 4.32 2.98
CA GLU A 21 -0.09 5.46 3.87
C GLU A 21 0.77 5.21 5.10
N ARG A 22 1.31 6.29 5.64
CA ARG A 22 2.21 6.27 6.79
C ARG A 22 1.75 7.21 7.88
N SER A 23 1.98 6.83 9.13
CA SER A 23 1.70 7.61 10.33
C SER A 23 2.85 7.53 11.32
N ALA A 24 3.07 8.61 12.08
CA ALA A 24 4.02 8.63 13.22
C ALA A 24 3.39 8.15 14.54
N ASP A 25 2.07 8.21 14.65
CA ASP A 25 1.32 7.96 15.89
C ASP A 25 0.31 6.80 15.76
N GLY A 26 0.13 6.28 14.55
CA GLY A 26 -0.83 5.22 14.25
C GLY A 26 -2.28 5.71 14.18
N ALA A 27 -2.51 7.02 14.20
CA ALA A 27 -3.83 7.64 14.11
C ALA A 27 -3.98 8.48 12.83
N ASP A 28 -3.06 9.42 12.61
CA ASP A 28 -3.09 10.29 11.44
C ASP A 28 -2.18 9.74 10.33
N PHE A 29 -2.80 9.28 9.24
CA PHE A 29 -2.10 8.68 8.12
C PHE A 29 -2.05 9.63 6.93
N THR A 30 -0.89 9.68 6.28
CA THR A 30 -0.64 10.45 5.06
C THR A 30 -0.26 9.50 3.92
N PRO A 31 -0.83 9.66 2.71
CA PRO A 31 -0.41 8.91 1.53
C PRO A 31 1.05 9.14 1.19
N ILE A 32 1.77 8.05 0.90
CA ILE A 32 3.19 8.08 0.54
C ILE A 32 3.47 7.45 -0.83
N ALA A 33 2.61 6.55 -1.30
CA ALA A 33 2.72 5.95 -2.62
C ALA A 33 1.37 5.42 -3.11
N THR A 34 1.23 5.36 -4.43
CA THR A 34 0.16 4.64 -5.14
C THR A 34 0.82 3.58 -5.99
N VAL A 35 0.31 2.36 -5.95
CA VAL A 35 0.85 1.20 -6.66
C VAL A 35 -0.27 0.54 -7.45
N ASP A 36 -0.11 0.42 -8.76
CA ASP A 36 -1.12 -0.17 -9.63
C ASP A 36 -1.51 -1.57 -9.16
N GLY A 37 -2.81 -1.82 -9.12
CA GLY A 37 -3.43 -3.11 -8.89
C GLY A 37 -3.40 -3.96 -10.15
N ALA A 38 -3.78 -5.22 -10.04
CA ALA A 38 -3.89 -6.14 -11.17
C ALA A 38 -5.31 -6.21 -11.75
N GLY A 39 -6.23 -5.33 -11.33
CA GLY A 39 -7.65 -5.42 -11.67
C GLY A 39 -8.29 -6.64 -11.02
N THR A 40 -8.86 -7.52 -11.85
CA THR A 40 -9.33 -8.84 -11.39
C THR A 40 -8.24 -9.88 -11.64
N SER A 41 -7.70 -10.45 -10.57
CA SER A 41 -6.69 -11.51 -10.58
C SER A 41 -7.05 -12.62 -9.59
N PHE A 42 -6.93 -13.88 -10.02
CA PHE A 42 -7.06 -15.04 -9.14
C PHE A 42 -5.70 -15.65 -8.78
N GLU A 43 -4.61 -15.01 -9.20
CA GLU A 43 -3.25 -15.43 -8.92
C GLU A 43 -2.74 -14.76 -7.65
N THR A 44 -1.82 -15.43 -6.95
CA THR A 44 -1.09 -14.81 -5.84
C THR A 44 -0.08 -13.82 -6.40
N LEU A 45 -0.23 -12.54 -6.05
CA LEU A 45 0.65 -11.47 -6.51
C LEU A 45 1.46 -10.89 -5.35
N TYR A 46 2.71 -10.56 -5.64
CA TYR A 46 3.69 -10.08 -4.67
C TYR A 46 4.07 -8.65 -5.03
N TYR A 47 3.92 -7.74 -4.07
CA TYR A 47 4.22 -6.33 -4.24
C TYR A 47 5.35 -5.89 -3.33
N THR A 48 6.07 -4.87 -3.77
CA THR A 48 7.14 -4.24 -2.99
C THR A 48 7.16 -2.76 -3.30
N GLU A 49 7.12 -1.92 -2.28
CA GLU A 49 7.30 -0.48 -2.43
C GLU A 49 8.23 0.08 -1.34
N PRO A 50 9.28 0.83 -1.71
CA PRO A 50 10.15 1.47 -0.73
C PRO A 50 9.62 2.80 -0.20
N ASP A 51 9.52 2.94 1.11
CA ASP A 51 9.52 4.25 1.76
C ASP A 51 10.95 4.80 1.85
N ARG A 52 11.28 5.73 0.93
CA ARG A 52 12.62 6.36 0.82
C ARG A 52 12.86 7.47 1.84
N ALA A 53 11.84 7.92 2.55
CA ALA A 53 11.94 9.04 3.48
C ALA A 53 11.08 8.78 4.73
N PRO A 54 11.34 7.69 5.49
CA PRO A 54 10.62 7.37 6.72
C PRO A 54 10.77 8.50 7.74
N LEU A 55 9.77 8.65 8.60
CA LEU A 55 9.83 9.58 9.72
C LEU A 55 10.85 9.10 10.75
N ALA A 56 11.39 10.02 11.53
CA ALA A 56 12.25 9.66 12.64
C ALA A 56 11.42 8.93 13.72
N GLY A 57 11.95 7.82 14.24
CA GLY A 57 11.28 7.01 15.26
C GLY A 57 10.34 5.96 14.68
N TRP A 58 9.21 5.73 15.35
CA TRP A 58 8.24 4.74 14.93
C TRP A 58 7.47 5.20 13.69
N ASN A 59 7.30 4.28 12.76
CA ASN A 59 6.49 4.47 11.56
C ASN A 59 5.45 3.36 11.52
N TYR A 60 4.19 3.75 11.37
CA TYR A 60 3.06 2.86 11.16
C TYR A 60 2.64 2.96 9.71
N TYR A 61 2.34 1.83 9.09
CA TYR A 61 1.94 1.77 7.69
C TYR A 61 0.60 1.06 7.56
N ARG A 62 -0.23 1.52 6.63
CA ARG A 62 -1.44 0.83 6.21
C ARG A 62 -1.55 0.81 4.70
N LEU A 63 -2.25 -0.19 4.20
CA LEU A 63 -2.51 -0.43 2.79
C LEU A 63 -4.01 -0.29 2.56
N TRP A 64 -4.39 0.51 1.57
CA TRP A 64 -5.75 0.60 1.05
C TRP A 64 -5.80 0.08 -0.36
N GLN A 65 -6.90 -0.58 -0.70
CA GLN A 65 -7.25 -0.93 -2.08
C GLN A 65 -8.27 0.10 -2.58
N THR A 66 -8.23 0.44 -3.85
CA THR A 66 -9.26 1.23 -4.51
C THR A 66 -9.67 0.54 -5.81
N ASP A 67 -10.95 0.27 -5.95
CA ASP A 67 -11.51 -0.38 -7.12
C ASP A 67 -11.71 0.62 -8.27
N PHE A 68 -11.93 0.14 -9.50
CA PHE A 68 -12.08 1.02 -10.69
C PHE A 68 -13.25 2.01 -10.60
N ASP A 69 -14.24 1.75 -9.74
CA ASP A 69 -15.35 2.68 -9.48
C ASP A 69 -15.04 3.70 -8.36
N GLY A 70 -13.84 3.63 -7.78
CA GLY A 70 -13.35 4.52 -6.74
C GLY A 70 -13.74 4.12 -5.33
N THR A 71 -14.23 2.88 -5.12
CA THR A 71 -14.54 2.34 -3.79
C THR A 71 -13.37 1.68 -3.10
#